data_AF-A0A944HZJ7-F1
#
_entry.id   AF-A0A944HZJ7-F1
#
_cell.length_a   1.000
_cell.length_b   1.000
_cell.length_c   1.000
_cell.angle_alpha   90.00
_cell.angle_beta   90.00
_cell.angle_gamma   90.00
#
_symmetry.space_group_name_H-M   'P 1'
#
loop_
_entity.id
_entity.type
_entity.pdbx_description
1 polymer ?
#
loop_
_entity_poly.entity_id
_entity_poly.type
_entity_poly.pdbx_seq_one_letter_code
_entity_poly.pdbx_strand_id
1 'polypeptide(L)'
;MTLELYGLLDSGVSEALSSFSDGVYEDLDHEWLDDDSKDGIDEDPAMASLGIAPMDIKSWFVPFNDGRYVHPYASEAPTKDQAPDAA
;
A
#
# COMPACT_ATOMS: atom_id res chain seq x y z
N MET A 1 6.96 -5.70 -37.52
CA MET A 1 6.44 -4.32 -37.58
C MET A 1 7.53 -3.45 -37.00
N THR A 2 8.14 -2.56 -37.78
CA THR A 2 9.25 -1.69 -37.34
C THR A 2 8.72 -0.26 -37.31
N LEU A 3 8.78 0.40 -36.15
CA LEU A 3 8.44 1.83 -36.07
C LEU A 3 9.47 2.63 -36.88
N GLU A 4 8.99 3.44 -37.80
CA GLU A 4 9.80 4.46 -38.50
C GLU A 4 9.92 5.69 -37.58
N LEU A 5 11.14 5.97 -37.11
CA LEU A 5 11.44 6.98 -36.10
C LEU A 5 12.30 8.12 -36.67
N TYR A 6 12.53 8.15 -37.98
CA TYR A 6 13.46 9.09 -38.61
C TYR A 6 12.98 10.54 -38.45
N GLY A 7 13.77 11.35 -37.74
CA GLY A 7 13.45 12.76 -37.45
C GLY A 7 12.42 12.97 -36.33
N LEU A 8 11.88 11.91 -35.73
CA LEU A 8 10.91 11.99 -34.63
C LEU A 8 11.58 12.06 -33.26
N LEU A 9 12.72 11.39 -33.10
CA LEU A 9 13.50 11.34 -31.86
C LEU A 9 14.63 12.37 -31.88
N ASP A 10 14.29 13.66 -31.87
CA ASP A 10 15.27 14.67 -31.49
C ASP A 10 15.72 14.48 -30.02
N SER A 11 16.75 15.20 -29.59
CA SER A 11 17.31 15.04 -28.24
C SER A 11 16.28 15.34 -27.15
N GLY A 12 15.42 16.34 -27.34
CA GLY A 12 14.40 16.70 -26.36
C GLY A 12 13.26 15.68 -26.31
N VAL A 13 12.83 15.17 -27.47
CA VAL A 13 11.81 14.12 -27.54
C VAL A 13 12.34 12.80 -26.96
N SER A 14 13.62 12.50 -27.17
CA SER A 14 14.26 11.30 -26.61
C SER A 14 14.36 11.38 -25.08
N GLU A 15 14.76 12.53 -24.54
CA GLU A 15 14.80 12.76 -23.08
C GLU A 15 13.38 12.69 -22.47
N ALA A 16 12.39 13.31 -23.12
CA ALA A 16 11.00 13.25 -22.67
C ALA A 16 10.44 11.83 -22.71
N LEU A 17 10.75 11.05 -23.75
CA LEU A 17 10.35 9.65 -23.86
C LEU A 17 11.04 8.77 -22.82
N SER A 18 12.31 9.03 -22.50
CA SER A 18 13.03 8.34 -21.43
C SER A 18 12.38 8.62 -20.08
N SER A 19 12.16 9.90 -19.75
CA SER A 19 11.52 10.26 -18.48
C SER A 19 10.10 9.73 -18.36
N PHE A 20 9.34 9.70 -19.46
CA PHE A 20 8.03 9.06 -19.50
C PHE A 20 8.12 7.56 -19.27
N SER A 21 9.06 6.89 -19.95
CA SER A 21 9.28 5.45 -19.81
C SER A 21 9.71 5.10 -18.40
N ASP A 22 10.61 5.85 -17.79
CA ASP A 22 11.08 5.61 -16.41
C ASP A 22 9.94 5.76 -15.39
N GLY A 23 9.01 6.70 -15.60
CA GLY A 23 7.86 6.89 -14.71
C GLY A 23 6.68 5.95 -14.97
N VAL A 24 6.49 5.49 -16.22
CA VAL A 24 5.38 4.59 -16.59
C VAL A 24 5.74 3.13 -16.40
N TYR A 25 7.02 2.79 -16.62
CA TYR A 25 7.57 1.45 -16.39
C TYR A 25 8.33 1.38 -15.06
N GLU A 26 7.93 2.17 -14.06
CA GLU A 26 8.54 2.09 -12.72
C GLU A 26 8.24 0.71 -12.07
N ASP A 27 7.12 0.08 -12.43
CA ASP A 27 6.62 -1.19 -11.88
C ASP A 27 6.73 -2.35 -12.88
N LEU A 28 7.95 -2.55 -13.41
CA LEU A 28 8.24 -3.71 -14.27
C LEU A 28 8.39 -5.01 -13.48
N ASP A 29 8.53 -4.93 -12.16
CA ASP A 29 8.60 -6.06 -11.25
C ASP A 29 7.24 -6.49 -10.71
N HIS A 30 6.12 -5.99 -11.27
CA HIS A 30 4.77 -6.44 -10.92
C HIS A 30 4.57 -7.96 -11.02
N GLU A 31 5.32 -8.67 -11.86
CA GLU A 31 5.30 -10.16 -11.93
C GLU A 31 5.64 -10.81 -10.58
N TRP A 32 6.37 -10.10 -9.71
CA TRP A 32 6.64 -10.55 -8.35
C TRP A 32 5.37 -10.61 -7.48
N LEU A 33 4.35 -9.80 -7.77
CA LEU A 33 3.05 -9.84 -7.08
C LEU A 33 2.22 -11.07 -7.46
N ASP A 34 2.46 -11.65 -8.64
CA ASP A 34 1.75 -12.84 -9.15
C ASP A 34 2.54 -14.15 -8.88
N ASP A 35 3.68 -14.08 -8.21
CA ASP A 35 4.51 -15.24 -7.88
C ASP A 35 4.00 -15.90 -6.58
N ASP A 36 3.29 -17.03 -6.71
CA ASP A 36 2.76 -17.83 -5.59
C ASP A 36 3.81 -18.13 -4.50
N SER A 37 5.11 -18.14 -4.81
CA SER A 37 6.17 -18.34 -3.81
C SER A 37 6.36 -17.15 -2.86
N LYS A 38 5.75 -16.00 -3.18
CA LYS A 38 5.74 -14.76 -2.40
C LYS A 38 4.42 -14.53 -1.66
N ASP A 39 3.48 -15.46 -1.75
CA ASP A 39 2.25 -15.39 -0.95
C ASP A 39 2.57 -15.40 0.55
N GLY A 40 1.92 -14.53 1.32
CA GLY A 40 2.05 -14.48 2.78
C GLY A 40 3.33 -13.78 3.29
N ILE A 41 4.07 -13.09 2.44
CA ILE A 41 5.21 -12.25 2.86
C ILE A 41 4.82 -11.16 3.87
N ASP A 42 3.57 -10.72 3.81
CA ASP A 42 2.94 -9.76 4.72
C ASP A 42 2.55 -10.40 6.07
N GLU A 43 2.65 -11.73 6.19
CA GLU A 43 2.51 -12.47 7.44
C GLU A 43 3.87 -12.84 8.06
N ASP A 44 4.97 -12.74 7.32
CA ASP A 44 6.32 -13.05 7.82
C ASP A 44 6.87 -11.91 8.71
N PRO A 45 7.13 -12.16 10.01
CA PRO A 45 7.70 -11.16 10.91
C PRO A 45 9.05 -10.60 10.46
N ALA A 46 9.82 -11.33 9.64
CA ALA A 46 11.09 -10.86 9.10
C ALA A 46 10.91 -9.63 8.17
N MET A 47 9.77 -9.55 7.49
CA MET A 47 9.46 -8.49 6.53
C MET A 47 9.10 -7.15 7.20
N ALA A 48 8.78 -7.17 8.50
CA ALA A 48 8.55 -5.95 9.28
C ALA A 48 9.76 -5.00 9.28
N SER A 49 10.98 -5.56 9.20
CA SER A 49 12.22 -4.77 9.13
C SER A 49 12.37 -3.95 7.83
N LEU A 50 11.63 -4.32 6.79
CA LEU A 50 11.55 -3.63 5.50
C LEU A 50 10.39 -2.64 5.42
N GLY A 51 9.66 -2.43 6.52
CA GLY A 51 8.51 -1.53 6.57
C GLY A 51 7.20 -2.14 6.07
N ILE A 52 7.17 -3.45 5.80
CA ILE A 52 5.94 -4.18 5.47
C ILE A 52 5.12 -4.36 6.74
N ALA A 53 3.87 -3.89 6.72
CA ALA A 53 2.96 -4.05 7.84
C ALA A 53 2.47 -5.50 7.91
N PRO A 54 2.35 -6.10 9.11
CA PRO A 54 1.70 -7.39 9.27
C PRO A 54 0.23 -7.28 8.86
N MET A 55 -0.21 -8.03 7.86
CA MET A 55 -1.58 -7.95 7.33
C MET A 55 -2.42 -9.19 7.64
N ASP A 56 -1.89 -10.13 8.44
CA ASP A 56 -2.65 -11.27 8.93
C ASP A 56 -3.93 -10.83 9.66
N ILE A 57 -4.99 -11.64 9.61
CA ILE A 57 -6.30 -11.26 10.18
C ILE A 57 -6.21 -10.92 11.67
N LYS A 58 -5.28 -11.53 12.43
CA LYS A 58 -5.13 -11.26 13.86
C LYS A 58 -4.48 -9.91 14.11
N SER A 59 -3.58 -9.46 13.24
CA SER A 59 -2.90 -8.17 13.34
C SER A 59 -3.88 -7.00 13.24
N TRP A 60 -5.01 -7.16 12.55
CA TRP A 60 -6.03 -6.12 12.40
C TRP A 60 -6.67 -5.71 13.73
N PHE A 61 -6.62 -6.59 14.74
CA PHE A 61 -7.13 -6.34 16.08
C PHE A 61 -6.03 -5.88 17.05
N VAL A 62 -4.78 -5.80 16.58
CA VAL A 62 -3.65 -5.29 17.36
C VAL A 62 -3.44 -3.82 16.96
N PRO A 63 -3.46 -2.87 17.91
CA PRO A 63 -3.14 -1.49 17.60
C PRO A 63 -1.75 -1.37 16.96
N PHE A 64 -1.64 -0.60 15.87
CA PHE A 64 -0.36 -0.33 15.20
C PHE A 64 0.71 0.31 16.11
N ASN A 65 0.31 0.92 17.23
CA ASN A 65 1.20 1.45 18.27
C ASN A 65 0.42 1.58 19.59
N ASP A 66 0.92 0.97 20.66
CA ASP A 66 0.37 1.02 22.01
C ASP A 66 0.21 2.45 22.57
N GLY A 67 0.95 3.43 22.03
CA GLY A 67 0.94 4.82 22.47
C GLY A 67 0.21 5.81 21.55
N ARG A 68 -0.49 5.36 20.50
CA ARG A 68 -1.18 6.30 19.59
C ARG A 68 -2.50 6.80 20.17
N TYR A 69 -2.68 8.12 20.06
CA TYR A 69 -3.92 8.81 20.41
C TYR A 69 -5.09 8.28 19.57
N VAL A 70 -6.01 7.58 20.23
CA VAL A 70 -7.33 7.25 19.66
C VAL A 70 -8.18 8.50 19.71
N HIS A 71 -8.79 8.87 18.58
CA HIS A 71 -9.67 10.04 18.53
C HIS A 71 -10.84 9.84 19.52
N PRO A 72 -11.26 10.86 20.30
CA PRO A 72 -12.26 10.70 21.38
C PRO A 72 -13.63 10.16 20.95
N TYR A 73 -13.93 10.19 19.66
CA TYR A 73 -15.15 9.59 19.09
C TYR A 73 -15.06 8.08 18.86
N ALA A 74 -13.85 7.51 18.92
CA ALA A 74 -13.61 6.08 18.82
C ALA A 74 -13.34 5.43 20.19
N SER A 75 -13.34 6.22 21.28
CA SER A 75 -12.90 5.74 22.59
C SER A 75 -13.98 5.12 23.48
N GLU A 76 -15.29 5.17 23.15
CA GLU A 76 -16.32 4.46 23.94
C GLU A 76 -17.50 3.96 23.11
N ALA A 77 -17.86 2.69 23.30
CA ALA A 77 -19.24 2.23 23.08
C ALA A 77 -20.10 2.71 24.25
N PRO A 78 -21.35 3.13 24.04
CA PRO A 78 -22.22 3.58 25.13
C PRO A 78 -22.34 2.47 26.18
N THR A 79 -22.00 2.77 27.42
CA THR A 79 -22.26 1.91 28.56
C THR A 79 -23.78 1.72 28.68
N LYS A 80 -24.21 0.48 28.91
CA LYS A 80 -25.62 0.03 28.95
C LYS A 80 -26.50 0.80 29.96
N ASP A 81 -25.90 1.62 30.82
CA ASP A 81 -26.55 2.38 31.89
C ASP A 81 -27.04 3.77 31.46
N GLN A 82 -26.92 4.14 30.18
CA GLN A 82 -27.49 5.38 29.62
C GLN A 82 -28.74 5.13 28.74
N ALA A 83 -29.54 4.10 29.04
CA ALA A 83 -30.90 4.05 28.50
C ALA A 83 -31.73 5.17 29.17
N PRO A 84 -32.30 6.14 28.42
CA PRO A 84 -33.24 7.07 29.01
C PRO A 84 -34.48 6.30 29.47
N ASP A 85 -34.89 6.54 30.72
CA ASP A 85 -36.15 6.06 31.28
C ASP A 85 -37.29 6.43 30.30
N ALA A 86 -37.89 5.42 29.68
CA ALA A 86 -39.05 5.60 28.85
C ALA A 86 -40.25 5.89 29.77
N ALA A 87 -40.71 7.14 29.73
CA ALA A 87 -41.92 7.63 30.38
C ALA A 87 -43.19 6.94 29.85
#